data_AF-A0A352GR01-F1
#
_entry.id   AF-A0A352GR01-F1
#
_cell.length_a   1.000
_cell.length_b   1.000
_cell.length_c   1.000
_cell.angle_alpha   90.00
_cell.angle_beta   90.00
_cell.angle_gamma   90.00
#
_symmetry.space_group_name_H-M   'P 1'
#
loop_
_entity.id
_entity.type
_entity.pdbx_description
1 polymer ?
#
loop_
_entity_poly.entity_id
_entity_poly.type
_entity_poly.pdbx_seq_one_letter_code
_entity_poly.pdbx_strand_id
1 'polypeptide(L)'
;MAEAAETKTTDTETPAGEPKPKKAKREFNKVALAILAVAALAITVSIYFTLQFIDKERDRDRLNWQVRLGIVADFRAAAINQWVEEQFGHMRELTQNASLQLYLSEASAGAKKDAAAPAGQGGGVTAIPSLDSLSSDLGAALSSELTDDKDKAPAEAAPESLADPLDALDSNASSSASVGFLRNLLIATAERSGFKAPPPVGEIAANIERPGVAGIGLIDTNLNAIVSTPDMPPMNKRIRDAARQALQGDPAVIDIFKGPTNEPTMGFVLPIFKLQEGAGAKAIGAVIGIKIVDEDLFKRLKQPGELSKTSESFIARKVGNTVEYLTPLADGSKAFERQMAMDTPDLAAAYALEKTGGFAQKRDYAGAEVLVTSRSIANVPSWVLVRKVTTEEALASTETRLRTTLIVLLLIIGGVSVSFFAVWAHGASVRAKQAMADMKVALERFSNMSKFMKVVTDSQPTEIVAVDGNTTYTFANAPAARAAGIDADDMMGKSMASVMGP
;
A
#
# COMPACT_ATOMS: atom_id res chain seq x y z
N MET A 1 -30.70 -116.30 -17.48
CA MET A 1 -31.43 -117.32 -16.71
C MET A 1 -31.11 -117.05 -15.25
N ALA A 2 -31.99 -116.59 -14.37
CA ALA A 2 -33.42 -116.27 -14.38
C ALA A 2 -33.56 -115.16 -13.28
N GLU A 3 -34.22 -114.02 -13.53
CA GLU A 3 -35.67 -113.82 -13.33
C GLU A 3 -36.02 -113.75 -11.83
N ALA A 4 -36.79 -112.80 -11.28
CA ALA A 4 -37.35 -111.51 -11.66
C ALA A 4 -37.94 -110.92 -10.35
N ALA A 5 -38.00 -109.59 -10.22
CA ALA A 5 -39.16 -108.88 -9.64
C ALA A 5 -38.88 -107.36 -9.62
N GLU A 6 -39.60 -106.66 -10.50
CA GLU A 6 -39.83 -105.22 -10.50
C GLU A 6 -40.50 -104.74 -9.20
N THR A 7 -40.22 -103.52 -8.75
CA THR A 7 -41.15 -102.38 -8.68
C THR A 7 -40.50 -101.26 -7.84
N LYS A 8 -40.13 -100.14 -8.46
CA LYS A 8 -40.91 -98.90 -8.64
C LYS A 8 -41.04 -98.05 -7.36
N THR A 9 -40.74 -96.76 -7.56
CA THR A 9 -41.34 -95.56 -6.91
C THR A 9 -40.93 -95.24 -5.47
N THR A 10 -40.59 -94.02 -5.06
CA THR A 10 -40.57 -92.68 -5.67
C THR A 10 -39.72 -91.77 -4.77
N ASP A 11 -39.25 -90.67 -5.35
CA ASP A 11 -38.83 -89.41 -4.74
C ASP A 11 -39.23 -89.20 -3.28
N THR A 12 -38.25 -88.87 -2.43
CA THR A 12 -38.52 -88.12 -1.20
C THR A 12 -38.33 -86.65 -1.50
N GLU A 13 -39.41 -86.03 -1.97
CA GLU A 13 -39.63 -84.59 -1.85
C GLU A 13 -39.21 -84.14 -0.44
N THR A 14 -38.29 -83.19 -0.38
CA THR A 14 -38.10 -82.35 0.79
C THR A 14 -39.34 -81.45 0.90
N PRO A 15 -40.18 -81.56 1.94
CA PRO A 15 -41.31 -80.66 2.09
C PRO A 15 -40.78 -79.28 2.43
N ALA A 16 -41.07 -78.33 1.54
CA ALA A 16 -41.03 -76.91 1.82
C ALA A 16 -41.85 -76.61 3.09
N GLY A 17 -41.29 -75.83 4.02
CA GLY A 17 -42.09 -75.44 5.17
C GLY A 17 -41.46 -74.70 6.34
N GLU A 18 -40.19 -74.30 6.32
CA GLU A 18 -39.67 -73.40 7.36
C GLU A 18 -39.75 -71.94 6.90
N PRO A 19 -40.59 -71.08 7.49
CA PRO A 19 -40.46 -69.65 7.29
C PRO A 19 -39.21 -69.18 8.04
N LYS A 20 -38.08 -69.11 7.34
CA LYS A 20 -36.90 -68.39 7.80
C LYS A 20 -37.36 -67.01 8.30
N PRO A 21 -36.96 -66.55 9.50
CA PRO A 21 -37.38 -65.26 9.99
C PRO A 21 -36.91 -64.21 8.99
N LYS A 22 -37.85 -63.57 8.29
CA LYS A 22 -37.56 -62.44 7.41
C LYS A 22 -36.82 -61.42 8.26
N LYS A 23 -35.51 -61.28 8.05
CA LYS A 23 -34.71 -60.20 8.63
C LYS A 23 -35.49 -58.92 8.37
N ALA A 24 -35.98 -58.28 9.44
CA ALA A 24 -36.69 -57.03 9.36
C ALA A 24 -35.80 -56.06 8.58
N LYS A 25 -36.15 -55.83 7.32
CA LYS A 25 -35.48 -54.85 6.47
C LYS A 25 -35.72 -53.54 7.20
N ARG A 26 -34.67 -52.96 7.79
CA ARG A 26 -34.73 -51.59 8.33
C ARG A 26 -35.18 -50.73 7.16
N GLU A 27 -36.48 -50.44 7.10
CA GLU A 27 -37.06 -49.42 6.24
C GLU A 27 -36.42 -48.11 6.72
N PHE A 28 -35.26 -47.77 6.16
CA PHE A 28 -34.61 -46.49 6.36
C PHE A 28 -35.66 -45.44 6.02
N ASN A 29 -36.13 -44.70 7.03
CA ASN A 29 -37.18 -43.70 6.85
C ASN A 29 -36.71 -42.68 5.81
N LYS A 30 -37.16 -42.84 4.56
CA LYS A 30 -36.85 -41.93 3.44
C LYS A 30 -37.18 -40.48 3.81
N VAL A 31 -38.17 -40.29 4.67
CA VAL A 31 -38.57 -39.01 5.26
C VAL A 31 -37.45 -38.39 6.12
N ALA A 32 -36.74 -39.18 6.94
CA ALA A 32 -35.64 -38.69 7.76
C ALA A 32 -34.43 -38.29 6.89
N LEU A 33 -34.14 -39.05 5.83
CA LEU A 33 -33.11 -38.72 4.85
C LEU A 33 -33.47 -37.43 4.09
N ALA A 34 -34.74 -37.28 3.68
CA ALA A 34 -35.24 -36.08 3.01
C ALA A 34 -35.14 -34.84 3.90
N ILE A 35 -35.46 -34.96 5.19
CA ILE A 35 -35.32 -33.84 6.16
C ILE A 35 -33.85 -33.45 6.34
N LEU A 36 -32.95 -34.42 6.51
CA LEU A 36 -31.51 -34.15 6.60
C LEU A 36 -30.97 -33.51 5.33
N ALA A 37 -31.43 -33.94 4.15
CA ALA A 37 -31.05 -33.36 2.88
C ALA A 37 -31.54 -31.91 2.74
N VAL A 38 -32.78 -31.60 3.14
CA VAL A 38 -33.33 -30.23 3.14
C VAL A 38 -32.57 -29.34 4.12
N ALA A 39 -32.26 -29.84 5.32
CA ALA A 39 -31.48 -29.09 6.31
C ALA A 39 -30.07 -28.80 5.80
N ALA A 40 -29.38 -29.79 5.22
CA ALA A 40 -28.08 -29.60 4.62
C ALA A 40 -28.11 -28.60 3.44
N LEU A 41 -29.15 -28.66 2.61
CA LEU A 41 -29.35 -27.72 1.51
C LEU A 41 -29.57 -26.29 2.04
N ALA A 42 -30.42 -26.12 3.06
CA ALA A 42 -30.65 -24.82 3.68
C ALA A 42 -29.37 -24.22 4.27
N ILE A 43 -28.57 -25.02 4.98
CA ILE A 43 -27.26 -24.60 5.51
C ILE A 43 -26.34 -24.15 4.37
N THR A 44 -26.25 -24.94 3.31
CA THR A 44 -25.39 -24.64 2.15
C THR A 44 -25.82 -23.34 1.47
N VAL A 45 -27.11 -23.15 1.27
CA VAL A 45 -27.68 -21.91 0.70
C VAL A 45 -27.41 -20.72 1.60
N SER A 46 -27.60 -20.84 2.92
CA SER A 46 -27.31 -19.77 3.88
C SER A 46 -25.83 -19.38 3.89
N ILE A 47 -24.91 -20.36 3.87
CA ILE A 47 -23.47 -20.10 3.77
C ILE A 47 -23.17 -19.37 2.47
N TYR A 48 -23.70 -19.84 1.34
CA TYR A 48 -23.51 -19.21 0.04
C TYR A 48 -23.97 -17.73 0.02
N PHE A 49 -25.19 -17.45 0.47
CA PHE A 49 -25.70 -16.08 0.55
C PHE A 49 -24.90 -15.20 1.52
N THR A 50 -24.38 -15.78 2.61
CA THR A 50 -23.55 -15.05 3.56
C THR A 50 -22.20 -14.67 2.97
N LEU A 51 -21.54 -15.59 2.24
CA LEU A 51 -20.28 -15.29 1.54
C LEU A 51 -20.50 -14.22 0.46
N GLN A 52 -21.56 -14.35 -0.34
CA GLN A 52 -21.97 -13.33 -1.32
C GLN A 52 -22.21 -11.95 -0.68
N PHE A 53 -22.84 -11.91 0.50
CA PHE A 53 -23.08 -10.67 1.22
C PHE A 53 -21.77 -10.06 1.76
N ILE A 54 -20.87 -10.88 2.30
CA ILE A 54 -19.55 -10.47 2.79
C ILE A 54 -18.73 -9.82 1.68
N ASP A 55 -18.68 -10.45 0.50
CA ASP A 55 -17.89 -9.93 -0.62
C ASP A 55 -18.43 -8.57 -1.12
N LYS A 56 -19.76 -8.45 -1.23
CA LYS A 56 -20.41 -7.17 -1.57
C LYS A 56 -20.12 -6.07 -0.55
N GLU A 57 -20.14 -6.42 0.74
CA GLU A 57 -19.86 -5.46 1.81
C GLU A 57 -18.39 -4.99 1.77
N ARG A 58 -17.45 -5.91 1.54
CA ARG A 58 -16.02 -5.61 1.37
C ARG A 58 -15.78 -4.69 0.18
N ASP A 59 -16.42 -4.95 -0.95
CA ASP A 59 -16.27 -4.11 -2.13
C ASP A 59 -16.85 -2.71 -1.94
N ARG A 60 -18.01 -2.60 -1.27
CA ARG A 60 -18.58 -1.30 -0.91
C ARG A 60 -17.64 -0.51 0.00
N ASP A 61 -17.03 -1.17 0.98
CA ASP A 61 -16.13 -0.51 1.91
C ASP A 61 -14.80 -0.10 1.24
N ARG A 62 -14.29 -0.92 0.33
CA ARG A 62 -13.16 -0.55 -0.54
C ARG A 62 -13.47 0.70 -1.37
N LEU A 63 -14.66 0.79 -1.95
CA LEU A 63 -15.09 1.98 -2.70
C LEU A 63 -15.17 3.22 -1.79
N ASN A 64 -15.73 3.08 -0.58
CA ASN A 64 -15.75 4.16 0.40
C ASN A 64 -14.33 4.64 0.74
N TRP A 65 -13.40 3.71 0.96
CA TRP A 65 -12.00 4.03 1.21
C TRP A 65 -11.30 4.62 -0.01
N GLN A 66 -11.61 4.16 -1.23
CA GLN A 66 -11.10 4.76 -2.46
C GLN A 66 -11.48 6.24 -2.54
N VAL A 67 -12.75 6.58 -2.27
CA VAL A 67 -13.22 7.97 -2.25
C VAL A 67 -12.52 8.76 -1.14
N ARG A 68 -12.49 8.23 0.09
CA ARG A 68 -11.87 8.92 1.23
C ARG A 68 -10.38 9.18 1.03
N LEU A 69 -9.62 8.17 0.60
CA LEU A 69 -8.19 8.31 0.32
C LEU A 69 -7.95 9.23 -0.86
N GLY A 70 -8.78 9.13 -1.91
CA GLY A 70 -8.71 10.00 -3.08
C GLY A 70 -8.84 11.47 -2.70
N ILE A 71 -9.88 11.83 -1.97
CA ILE A 71 -10.12 13.20 -1.50
C ILE A 71 -8.93 13.73 -0.71
N VAL A 72 -8.41 12.95 0.25
CA VAL A 72 -7.26 13.40 1.05
C VAL A 72 -6.01 13.50 0.19
N ALA A 73 -5.76 12.56 -0.72
CA ALA A 73 -4.64 12.64 -1.64
C ALA A 73 -4.71 13.88 -2.55
N ASP A 74 -5.90 14.26 -3.02
CA ASP A 74 -6.13 15.50 -3.78
C ASP A 74 -5.78 16.74 -2.94
N PHE A 75 -6.28 16.83 -1.70
CA PHE A 75 -5.94 17.94 -0.80
C PHE A 75 -4.44 18.00 -0.47
N ARG A 76 -3.79 16.85 -0.24
CA ARG A 76 -2.36 16.81 0.05
C ARG A 76 -1.54 17.19 -1.19
N ALA A 77 -1.89 16.68 -2.37
CA ALA A 77 -1.24 17.05 -3.62
C ALA A 77 -1.38 18.57 -3.90
N ALA A 78 -2.57 19.14 -3.68
CA ALA A 78 -2.79 20.58 -3.78
C ALA A 78 -1.91 21.38 -2.79
N ALA A 79 -1.78 20.93 -1.54
CA ALA A 79 -0.92 21.57 -0.55
C ALA A 79 0.57 21.55 -0.95
N ILE A 80 1.03 20.48 -1.61
CA ILE A 80 2.39 20.38 -2.16
C ILE A 80 2.56 21.30 -3.37
N ASN A 81 1.60 21.34 -4.30
CA ASN A 81 1.63 22.27 -5.43
C ASN A 81 1.68 23.73 -4.95
N GLN A 82 0.86 24.06 -3.94
CA GLN A 82 0.83 25.39 -3.33
C GLN A 82 2.19 25.73 -2.70
N TRP A 83 2.81 24.80 -1.99
CA TRP A 83 4.14 25.01 -1.42
C TRP A 83 5.20 25.31 -2.50
N VAL A 84 5.17 24.56 -3.61
CA VAL A 84 6.07 24.81 -4.75
C VAL A 84 5.82 26.21 -5.33
N GLU A 85 4.56 26.61 -5.49
CA GLU A 85 4.20 27.95 -5.99
C GLU A 85 4.62 29.06 -5.01
N GLU A 86 4.53 28.83 -3.69
CA GLU A 86 5.05 29.75 -2.67
C GLU A 86 6.57 29.97 -2.86
N GLN A 87 7.34 28.91 -3.18
CA GLN A 87 8.78 29.05 -3.45
C GLN A 87 9.04 29.91 -4.69
N PHE A 88 8.28 29.69 -5.77
CA PHE A 88 8.35 30.54 -6.96
C PHE A 88 7.95 31.99 -6.65
N GLY A 89 6.94 32.20 -5.80
CA GLY A 89 6.50 33.51 -5.35
C GLY A 89 7.61 34.32 -4.69
N HIS A 90 8.36 33.71 -3.76
CA HIS A 90 9.49 34.36 -3.09
C HIS A 90 10.58 34.82 -4.07
N MET A 91 10.86 34.00 -5.08
CA MET A 91 11.84 34.35 -6.11
C MET A 91 11.31 35.41 -7.09
N ARG A 92 9.99 35.42 -7.33
CA ARG A 92 9.34 36.39 -8.21
C ARG A 92 9.40 37.81 -7.64
N GLU A 93 9.37 37.95 -6.32
CA GLU A 93 9.62 39.25 -5.65
C GLU A 93 11.00 39.83 -6.01
N LEU A 94 12.01 38.98 -6.21
CA LEU A 94 13.34 39.40 -6.65
C LEU A 94 13.35 39.76 -8.14
N THR A 95 12.74 38.94 -9.00
CA THR A 95 12.75 39.19 -10.45
C THR A 95 11.93 40.41 -10.84
N GLN A 96 10.94 40.79 -10.04
CA GLN A 96 10.11 41.99 -10.23
C GLN A 96 10.68 43.24 -9.53
N ASN A 97 11.81 43.12 -8.85
CA ASN A 97 12.46 44.27 -8.21
C ASN A 97 13.08 45.19 -9.27
N ALA A 98 12.62 46.45 -9.33
CA ALA A 98 13.06 47.42 -10.32
C ALA A 98 14.58 47.69 -10.28
N SER A 99 15.19 47.70 -9.09
CA SER A 99 16.63 47.90 -8.93
C SER A 99 17.44 46.75 -9.52
N LEU A 100 16.96 45.51 -9.35
CA LEU A 100 17.59 44.32 -9.89
C LEU A 100 17.48 44.28 -11.43
N GLN A 101 16.30 44.61 -11.97
CA GLN A 101 16.10 44.69 -13.42
C GLN A 101 16.96 45.77 -14.08
N LEU A 102 17.06 46.96 -13.45
CA LEU A 102 17.88 48.06 -13.96
C LEU A 102 19.35 47.67 -14.02
N TYR A 103 19.90 47.13 -12.92
CA TYR A 103 21.30 46.70 -12.86
C TYR A 103 21.64 45.65 -13.92
N LEU A 104 20.81 44.61 -14.07
CA LEU A 104 21.01 43.59 -15.11
C LEU A 104 20.87 44.15 -16.52
N SER A 105 19.97 45.11 -16.71
CA SER A 105 19.81 45.76 -18.00
C SER A 105 21.07 46.54 -18.40
N GLU A 106 21.68 47.26 -17.45
CA GLU A 106 22.95 47.99 -17.62
C GLU A 106 24.12 47.01 -17.84
N ALA A 107 24.24 45.98 -17.02
CA ALA A 107 25.28 44.95 -17.17
C ALA A 107 25.18 44.24 -18.53
N SER A 108 23.96 43.91 -18.98
CA SER A 108 23.74 43.29 -20.30
C SER A 108 23.98 44.26 -21.46
N ALA A 109 23.77 45.57 -21.26
CA ALA A 109 24.02 46.60 -22.25
C ALA A 109 25.52 46.90 -22.39
N GLY A 110 26.26 46.93 -21.28
CA GLY A 110 27.72 47.04 -21.25
C GLY A 110 28.39 45.87 -21.97
N ALA A 111 27.99 44.63 -21.64
CA ALA A 111 28.51 43.43 -22.30
C ALA A 111 28.25 43.40 -23.82
N LYS A 112 27.11 43.96 -24.29
CA LYS A 112 26.83 44.11 -25.73
C LYS A 112 27.68 45.20 -26.38
N LYS A 113 28.04 46.26 -25.65
CA LYS A 113 28.87 47.37 -26.14
C LYS A 113 30.32 46.90 -26.34
N ASP A 114 30.83 46.07 -25.42
CA ASP A 114 32.16 45.47 -25.53
C ASP A 114 32.23 44.41 -26.64
N ALA A 115 31.13 43.69 -26.90
CA ALA A 115 31.04 42.74 -28.02
C ALA A 115 30.81 43.39 -29.39
N ALA A 116 30.39 44.67 -29.44
CA ALA A 116 30.11 45.42 -30.67
C ALA A 116 31.24 46.41 -31.05
N ALA A 117 32.32 46.49 -30.26
CA ALA A 117 33.52 47.19 -30.67
C ALA A 117 34.19 46.42 -31.84
N PRO A 118 34.46 47.06 -33.00
CA PRO A 118 35.08 46.36 -34.11
C PRO A 118 36.50 45.92 -33.70
N ALA A 119 36.83 44.67 -34.03
CA ALA A 119 38.17 44.14 -33.94
C ALA A 119 39.13 44.96 -34.83
N GLY A 120 39.72 45.99 -34.23
CA GLY A 120 40.84 46.76 -34.76
C GLY A 120 42.16 46.08 -34.42
N GLN A 121 42.96 45.86 -35.45
CA GLN A 121 44.23 45.14 -35.54
C GLN A 121 45.25 45.36 -34.41
N GLY A 122 45.88 44.24 -34.00
CA GLY A 122 47.33 44.11 -33.91
C GLY A 122 48.04 44.75 -32.71
N GLY A 123 48.24 43.97 -31.64
CA GLY A 123 49.22 44.26 -30.60
C GLY A 123 49.67 42.97 -29.92
N GLY A 124 50.89 42.53 -30.22
CA GLY A 124 51.48 41.32 -29.67
C GLY A 124 51.80 41.41 -28.18
N VAL A 125 51.61 40.26 -27.50
CA VAL A 125 52.28 39.75 -26.30
C VAL A 125 52.97 40.77 -25.37
N THR A 126 52.49 40.85 -24.13
CA THR A 126 53.39 40.97 -22.97
C THR A 126 53.02 39.92 -21.93
N ALA A 127 53.89 38.93 -21.83
CA ALA A 127 53.99 38.03 -20.70
C ALA A 127 54.41 38.80 -19.45
N ILE A 128 53.96 38.30 -18.31
CA ILE A 128 54.30 38.72 -16.95
C ILE A 128 55.84 38.81 -16.81
N PRO A 129 56.42 39.95 -16.35
CA PRO A 129 57.85 39.99 -16.07
C PRO A 129 58.13 39.24 -14.76
N SER A 130 59.06 38.28 -14.82
CA SER A 130 59.66 37.63 -13.66
C SER A 130 60.56 38.59 -12.87
N LEU A 131 60.62 38.39 -11.56
CA LEU A 131 61.25 39.21 -10.50
C LEU A 131 62.77 39.47 -10.59
N ASP A 132 63.45 39.21 -11.71
CA ASP A 132 64.91 39.31 -11.81
C ASP A 132 65.45 40.60 -12.46
N SER A 133 64.60 41.55 -12.89
CA SER A 133 65.05 42.78 -13.58
C SER A 133 65.00 44.07 -12.74
N LEU A 134 64.77 44.00 -11.42
CA LEU A 134 64.65 45.19 -10.56
C LEU A 134 66.00 45.74 -10.02
N SER A 135 67.14 45.19 -10.43
CA SER A 135 68.46 45.61 -9.90
C SER A 135 69.37 46.36 -10.88
N SER A 136 68.98 46.59 -12.15
CA SER A 136 69.81 47.32 -13.11
C SER A 136 69.39 48.78 -13.35
N ASP A 137 68.14 49.16 -13.04
CA ASP A 137 67.61 50.48 -13.40
C ASP A 137 67.67 51.52 -12.25
N LEU A 138 68.02 51.13 -11.03
CA LEU A 138 68.31 52.08 -9.94
C LEU A 138 69.74 52.66 -9.97
N GLY A 139 70.63 52.13 -10.81
CA GLY A 139 72.03 52.56 -10.89
C GLY A 139 72.31 53.74 -11.83
N ALA A 140 71.37 54.09 -12.72
CA ALA A 140 71.60 55.09 -13.78
C ALA A 140 70.92 56.45 -13.53
N ALA A 141 70.07 56.58 -12.49
CA ALA A 141 69.28 57.78 -12.24
C ALA A 141 69.91 58.80 -11.27
N LEU A 142 71.17 58.62 -10.84
CA LEU A 142 71.81 59.48 -9.84
C LEU A 142 73.07 60.21 -10.33
N SER A 143 73.26 60.37 -11.65
CA SER A 143 74.46 61.05 -12.16
C SER A 143 74.25 61.80 -13.48
N SER A 144 73.38 62.82 -13.50
CA SER A 144 73.53 63.98 -14.40
C SER A 144 72.51 65.06 -14.10
N GLU A 145 72.75 65.85 -13.07
CA GLU A 145 72.00 67.08 -12.83
C GLU A 145 73.03 68.19 -12.62
N LEU A 146 73.42 68.84 -13.72
CA LEU A 146 73.97 70.21 -13.74
C LEU A 146 74.07 70.71 -15.20
N THR A 147 73.75 72.01 -15.36
CA THR A 147 73.95 72.92 -16.52
C THR A 147 72.83 73.06 -17.58
N ASP A 148 71.94 74.02 -17.30
CA ASP A 148 71.62 75.25 -18.07
C ASP A 148 71.99 75.31 -19.58
N ASP A 149 71.01 75.54 -20.48
CA ASP A 149 70.85 76.79 -21.27
C ASP A 149 69.60 76.76 -22.20
N LYS A 150 69.18 77.95 -22.61
CA LYS A 150 67.93 78.42 -23.22
C LYS A 150 67.63 78.07 -24.70
N ASP A 151 66.36 78.37 -25.03
CA ASP A 151 65.79 78.80 -26.32
C ASP A 151 65.50 77.77 -27.42
N LYS A 152 64.24 77.31 -27.49
CA LYS A 152 63.39 77.37 -28.70
C LYS A 152 61.96 76.88 -28.46
N ALA A 153 60.98 77.65 -28.93
CA ALA A 153 59.65 77.19 -29.34
C ALA A 153 59.44 77.64 -30.81
N PRO A 154 58.39 77.22 -31.55
CA PRO A 154 57.31 76.27 -31.23
C PRO A 154 57.04 75.23 -32.34
N ALA A 155 56.29 74.17 -32.04
CA ALA A 155 55.46 73.48 -33.04
C ALA A 155 54.25 72.80 -32.37
N GLU A 156 53.10 73.09 -32.95
CA GLU A 156 51.73 72.81 -32.56
C GLU A 156 51.32 71.38 -32.95
N ALA A 157 50.80 70.60 -32.00
CA ALA A 157 50.07 69.36 -32.26
C ALA A 157 48.88 69.25 -31.29
N ALA A 158 47.70 69.00 -31.86
CA ALA A 158 46.39 68.94 -31.22
C ALA A 158 46.28 67.80 -30.16
N PRO A 159 45.35 67.91 -29.20
CA PRO A 159 45.28 67.00 -28.07
C PRO A 159 44.62 65.67 -28.46
N GLU A 160 45.32 64.56 -28.20
CA GLU A 160 44.64 63.28 -28.02
C GLU A 160 43.78 63.36 -26.76
N SER A 161 42.51 62.96 -26.89
CA SER A 161 41.53 62.92 -25.83
C SER A 161 41.97 61.95 -24.72
N LEU A 162 42.60 62.49 -23.68
CA LEU A 162 42.75 61.83 -22.40
C LEU A 162 41.34 61.62 -21.83
N ALA A 163 40.86 60.37 -21.87
CA ALA A 163 39.74 59.97 -21.03
C ALA A 163 40.16 60.21 -19.56
N ASP A 164 39.35 60.97 -18.85
CA ASP A 164 39.61 61.41 -17.48
C ASP A 164 39.77 60.18 -16.55
N PRO A 165 40.90 60.01 -15.83
CA PRO A 165 41.09 58.88 -14.91
C PRO A 165 40.04 58.80 -13.78
N LEU A 166 39.29 59.88 -13.57
CA LEU A 166 38.21 59.98 -12.59
C LEU A 166 36.93 59.23 -13.01
N ASP A 167 36.61 59.14 -14.31
CA ASP A 167 35.42 58.41 -14.79
C ASP A 167 35.55 56.88 -14.61
N ALA A 168 36.78 56.37 -14.70
CA ALA A 168 37.08 54.95 -14.49
C ALA A 168 37.04 54.54 -13.00
N LEU A 169 37.24 55.50 -12.09
CA LEU A 169 37.15 55.28 -10.64
C LEU A 169 35.69 55.32 -10.16
N ASP A 170 34.88 56.25 -10.67
CA ASP A 170 33.45 56.38 -10.31
C ASP A 170 32.61 55.20 -10.85
N SER A 171 32.90 54.72 -12.06
CA SER A 171 32.21 53.55 -12.64
C SER A 171 32.52 52.25 -11.88
N ASN A 172 33.77 52.02 -11.49
CA ASN A 172 34.16 50.86 -10.68
C ASN A 172 33.62 50.93 -9.25
N ALA A 173 33.68 52.09 -8.59
CA ALA A 173 33.10 52.30 -7.26
C ALA A 173 31.58 52.08 -7.27
N SER A 174 30.87 52.61 -8.28
CA SER A 174 29.43 52.42 -8.46
C SER A 174 29.05 50.97 -8.75
N SER A 175 29.86 50.24 -9.54
CA SER A 175 29.68 48.81 -9.80
C SER A 175 29.85 47.96 -8.52
N SER A 176 30.82 48.31 -7.66
CA SER A 176 31.07 47.60 -6.41
C SER A 176 29.97 47.84 -5.37
N ALA A 177 29.43 49.07 -5.29
CA ALA A 177 28.36 49.45 -4.38
C ALA A 177 27.02 48.80 -4.76
N SER A 178 26.71 48.73 -6.05
CA SER A 178 25.50 48.07 -6.58
C SER A 178 25.52 46.56 -6.38
N VAL A 179 26.68 45.90 -6.58
CA VAL A 179 26.88 44.48 -6.23
C VAL A 179 26.67 44.26 -4.73
N GLY A 180 27.18 45.16 -3.88
CA GLY A 180 26.98 45.12 -2.44
C GLY A 180 25.49 45.22 -2.03
N PHE A 181 24.75 46.13 -2.65
CA PHE A 181 23.30 46.26 -2.44
C PHE A 181 22.55 44.99 -2.84
N LEU A 182 22.81 44.46 -4.05
CA LEU A 182 22.17 43.24 -4.53
C LEU A 182 22.47 42.06 -3.62
N ARG A 183 23.72 41.92 -3.15
CA ARG A 183 24.09 40.85 -2.23
C ARG A 183 23.30 40.94 -0.92
N ASN A 184 23.17 42.13 -0.34
CA ASN A 184 22.40 42.32 0.88
C ASN A 184 20.90 42.04 0.67
N LEU A 185 20.35 42.45 -0.48
CA LEU A 185 18.98 42.12 -0.87
C LEU A 185 18.78 40.60 -0.98
N LEU A 186 19.70 39.88 -1.66
CA LEU A 186 19.63 38.43 -1.80
C LEU A 186 19.73 37.73 -0.44
N ILE A 187 20.63 38.20 0.46
CA ILE A 187 20.76 37.66 1.81
C ILE A 187 19.47 37.85 2.61
N ALA A 188 18.92 39.07 2.62
CA ALA A 188 17.68 39.37 3.34
C ALA A 188 16.50 38.54 2.83
N THR A 189 16.38 38.38 1.50
CA THR A 189 15.34 37.54 0.90
C THR A 189 15.56 36.07 1.23
N ALA A 190 16.79 35.57 1.14
CA ALA A 190 17.12 34.18 1.47
C ALA A 190 16.80 33.83 2.92
N GLU A 191 17.07 34.75 3.86
CA GLU A 191 16.72 34.61 5.27
C GLU A 191 15.21 34.57 5.50
N ARG A 192 14.45 35.45 4.82
CA ARG A 192 12.99 35.53 4.97
C ARG A 192 12.25 34.35 4.34
N SER A 193 12.77 33.80 3.25
CA SER A 193 12.11 32.77 2.43
C SER A 193 12.63 31.34 2.67
N GLY A 194 13.60 31.17 3.57
CA GLY A 194 14.16 29.87 3.92
C GLY A 194 15.12 29.28 2.89
N PHE A 195 15.72 30.12 2.04
CA PHE A 195 16.80 29.75 1.11
C PHE A 195 18.18 29.97 1.74
N LYS A 196 18.29 29.66 3.04
CA LYS A 196 19.52 29.84 3.83
C LYS A 196 19.97 28.48 4.36
N ALA A 197 21.29 28.30 4.45
CA ALA A 197 21.86 27.13 5.09
C ALA A 197 21.54 27.12 6.60
N PRO A 198 21.24 25.95 7.19
CA PRO A 198 21.12 25.82 8.64
C PRO A 198 22.39 26.33 9.33
N PRO A 199 22.28 26.94 10.52
CA PRO A 199 23.46 27.37 11.25
C PRO A 199 24.38 26.18 11.50
N PRO A 200 25.70 26.36 11.38
CA PRO A 200 26.66 25.28 11.52
C PRO A 200 26.55 24.64 12.91
N VAL A 201 26.26 23.34 12.96
CA VAL A 201 26.25 22.57 14.20
C VAL A 201 27.68 22.13 14.51
N GLY A 202 28.28 22.72 15.55
CA GLY A 202 29.62 22.40 16.04
C GLY A 202 30.69 23.45 15.72
N GLU A 203 31.58 23.70 16.69
CA GLU A 203 32.81 24.47 16.51
C GLU A 203 33.77 23.62 15.67
N ILE A 204 33.96 23.98 14.41
CA ILE A 204 34.96 23.36 13.54
C ILE A 204 36.10 24.35 13.36
N ALA A 205 37.33 23.83 13.45
CA ALA A 205 38.57 24.58 13.31
C ALA A 205 38.51 25.56 12.12
N ALA A 206 38.93 26.80 12.40
CA ALA A 206 38.95 27.90 11.46
C ALA A 206 39.66 27.50 10.15
N ASN A 207 39.05 27.84 9.01
CA ASN A 207 39.64 27.81 7.65
C ASN A 207 39.37 26.60 6.73
N ILE A 208 38.26 25.88 6.88
CA ILE A 208 37.78 24.97 5.82
C ILE A 208 36.59 25.62 5.12
N GLU A 209 36.74 25.95 3.83
CA GLU A 209 35.63 26.40 2.98
C GLU A 209 34.58 25.29 2.91
N ARG A 210 33.39 25.55 3.47
CA ARG A 210 32.26 24.61 3.37
C ARG A 210 31.60 24.81 2.01
N PRO A 211 31.34 23.74 1.24
CA PRO A 211 30.53 23.88 0.05
C PRO A 211 29.14 24.38 0.45
N GLY A 212 28.70 25.47 -0.18
CA GLY A 212 27.36 26.01 0.03
C GLY A 212 26.28 24.94 -0.19
N VAL A 213 25.23 24.95 0.64
CA VAL A 213 24.15 23.95 0.62
C VAL A 213 22.79 24.54 0.26
N ALA A 214 22.60 25.85 0.46
CA ALA A 214 21.36 26.56 0.18
C ALA A 214 21.67 28.05 0.03
N GLY A 215 21.01 28.71 -0.91
CA GLY A 215 21.27 30.11 -1.21
C GLY A 215 20.43 30.65 -2.35
N ILE A 216 20.61 31.93 -2.64
CA ILE A 216 20.09 32.58 -3.82
C ILE A 216 21.26 33.14 -4.64
N GLY A 217 21.22 32.90 -5.95
CA GLY A 217 22.19 33.41 -6.91
C GLY A 217 21.51 34.09 -8.09
N LEU A 218 22.17 35.08 -8.64
CA LEU A 218 21.81 35.77 -9.87
C LEU A 218 22.82 35.42 -10.96
N ILE A 219 22.34 35.02 -12.12
CA ILE A 219 23.18 34.66 -13.27
C ILE A 219 22.88 35.48 -14.51
N ASP A 220 23.89 35.67 -15.35
CA ASP A 220 23.78 36.28 -16.67
C ASP A 220 23.26 35.27 -17.73
N THR A 221 23.12 35.74 -18.99
CA THR A 221 22.73 34.89 -20.12
C THR A 221 23.78 33.84 -20.51
N ASN A 222 25.02 33.99 -20.03
CA ASN A 222 26.14 33.08 -20.29
C ASN A 222 26.32 32.04 -19.17
N LEU A 223 25.40 32.01 -18.18
CA LEU A 223 25.43 31.16 -16.99
C LEU A 223 26.55 31.50 -15.99
N ASN A 224 27.12 32.70 -16.07
CA ASN A 224 28.06 33.20 -15.08
C ASN A 224 27.29 33.78 -13.88
N ALA A 225 27.77 33.49 -12.67
CA ALA A 225 27.22 34.07 -11.46
C ALA A 225 27.64 35.54 -11.35
N ILE A 226 26.66 36.44 -11.22
CA ILE A 226 26.87 37.88 -11.03
C ILE A 226 26.98 38.19 -9.54
N VAL A 227 25.97 37.74 -8.78
CA VAL A 227 25.89 37.91 -7.31
C VAL A 227 25.32 36.63 -6.71
N SER A 228 25.79 36.22 -5.54
CA SER A 228 25.24 35.07 -4.82
C SER A 228 25.36 35.26 -3.31
N THR A 229 24.46 34.63 -2.57
CA THR A 229 24.57 34.50 -1.12
C THR A 229 25.79 33.65 -0.75
N PRO A 230 26.38 33.82 0.45
CA PRO A 230 27.58 33.10 0.86
C PRO A 230 27.46 31.57 0.77
N ASP A 231 26.30 31.03 1.13
CA ASP A 231 26.06 29.58 1.20
C ASP A 231 25.50 28.99 -0.12
N MET A 232 25.56 29.73 -1.23
CA MET A 232 25.08 29.25 -2.52
C MET A 232 25.94 28.07 -3.02
N PRO A 233 25.33 26.92 -3.38
CA PRO A 233 26.09 25.79 -3.91
C PRO A 233 26.79 26.12 -5.24
N PRO A 234 27.92 25.45 -5.55
CA PRO A 234 28.60 25.64 -6.82
C PRO A 234 27.73 25.20 -8.00
N MET A 235 27.92 25.87 -9.13
CA MET A 235 27.14 25.70 -10.36
C MET A 235 27.40 24.33 -11.02
N ASN A 236 26.66 23.30 -10.59
CA ASN A 236 26.76 21.95 -11.15
C ASN A 236 25.94 21.79 -12.45
N LYS A 237 26.05 20.63 -13.11
CA LYS A 237 25.33 20.35 -14.36
C LYS A 237 23.80 20.55 -14.23
N ARG A 238 23.19 20.08 -13.13
CA ARG A 238 21.73 20.17 -12.91
C ARG A 238 21.26 21.63 -12.81
N ILE A 239 21.98 22.45 -12.06
CA ILE A 239 21.67 23.87 -11.90
C ILE A 239 21.82 24.59 -13.26
N ARG A 240 22.89 24.29 -14.03
CA ARG A 240 23.08 24.87 -15.37
C ARG A 240 22.00 24.44 -16.37
N ASP A 241 21.57 23.17 -16.31
CA ASP A 241 20.51 22.65 -17.17
C ASP A 241 19.19 23.39 -16.92
N ALA A 242 18.80 23.54 -15.64
CA ALA A 242 17.61 24.29 -15.26
C ALA A 242 17.73 25.79 -15.57
N ALA A 243 18.92 26.38 -15.38
CA ALA A 243 19.19 27.76 -15.78
C ALA A 243 19.03 27.99 -17.29
N ARG A 244 19.53 27.06 -18.12
CA ARG A 244 19.33 27.13 -19.57
C ARG A 244 17.87 27.04 -19.97
N GLN A 245 17.09 26.19 -19.29
CA GLN A 245 15.64 26.13 -19.50
C GLN A 245 14.98 27.45 -19.11
N ALA A 246 15.34 28.01 -17.95
CA ALA A 246 14.78 29.27 -17.49
C ALA A 246 15.05 30.44 -18.45
N LEU A 247 16.27 30.52 -19.00
CA LEU A 247 16.64 31.56 -19.95
C LEU A 247 15.86 31.50 -21.28
N GLN A 248 15.14 30.41 -21.57
CA GLN A 248 14.23 30.31 -22.72
C GLN A 248 12.90 31.04 -22.48
N GLY A 249 12.58 31.40 -21.23
CA GLY A 249 11.42 32.22 -20.87
C GLY A 249 10.50 31.59 -19.81
N ASP A 250 10.59 30.28 -19.59
CA ASP A 250 9.71 29.57 -18.65
C ASP A 250 10.42 29.26 -17.32
N PRO A 251 9.76 29.40 -16.16
CA PRO A 251 10.34 28.97 -14.88
C PRO A 251 10.75 27.49 -14.90
N ALA A 252 11.86 27.17 -14.23
CA ALA A 252 12.38 25.80 -14.16
C ALA A 252 12.53 25.34 -12.70
N VAL A 253 12.20 24.07 -12.46
CA VAL A 253 12.43 23.41 -11.18
C VAL A 253 13.66 22.51 -11.30
N ILE A 254 14.58 22.63 -10.35
CA ILE A 254 15.62 21.63 -10.13
C ILE A 254 15.03 20.60 -9.17
N ASP A 255 14.68 19.43 -9.72
CA ASP A 255 14.11 18.33 -8.94
C ASP A 255 14.99 17.96 -7.74
N ILE A 256 14.38 17.46 -6.68
CA ILE A 256 15.02 17.16 -5.40
C ILE A 256 16.17 16.15 -5.57
N PHE A 257 17.28 16.44 -4.90
CA PHE A 257 18.50 15.65 -4.95
C PHE A 257 19.17 15.61 -3.57
N LYS A 258 20.09 14.66 -3.38
CA LYS A 258 20.96 14.63 -2.19
C LYS A 258 22.01 15.73 -2.32
N GLY A 259 21.94 16.73 -1.44
CA GLY A 259 22.93 17.80 -1.35
C GLY A 259 24.27 17.32 -0.77
N PRO A 260 25.27 18.22 -0.65
CA PRO A 260 26.58 17.90 -0.07
C PRO A 260 26.50 17.37 1.38
N THR A 261 25.49 17.80 2.15
CA THR A 261 25.20 17.35 3.53
C THR A 261 24.35 16.08 3.59
N ASN A 262 24.08 15.43 2.45
CA ASN A 262 23.14 14.31 2.32
C ASN A 262 21.69 14.66 2.69
N GLU A 263 21.38 15.96 2.82
CA GLU A 263 20.03 16.46 3.03
C GLU A 263 19.31 16.58 1.68
N PRO A 264 17.97 16.41 1.68
CA PRO A 264 17.18 16.63 0.49
C PRO A 264 17.22 18.11 0.09
N THR A 265 17.74 18.42 -1.10
CA THR A 265 17.90 19.79 -1.61
C THR A 265 17.12 19.94 -2.91
N MET A 266 16.46 21.07 -3.09
CA MET A 266 15.67 21.39 -4.28
C MET A 266 16.00 22.81 -4.75
N GLY A 267 15.80 23.08 -6.04
CA GLY A 267 16.05 24.40 -6.60
C GLY A 267 14.92 24.93 -7.47
N PHE A 268 14.87 26.25 -7.58
CA PHE A 268 13.86 27.00 -8.31
C PHE A 268 14.56 28.07 -9.12
N VAL A 269 14.24 28.17 -10.41
CA VAL A 269 14.88 29.10 -11.33
C VAL A 269 13.82 29.92 -12.04
N LEU A 270 13.95 31.24 -11.98
CA LEU A 270 13.06 32.17 -12.66
C LEU A 270 13.84 33.07 -13.63
N PRO A 271 13.35 33.24 -14.87
CA PRO A 271 13.92 34.23 -15.78
C PRO A 271 13.65 35.65 -15.31
N ILE A 272 14.57 36.54 -15.67
CA ILE A 272 14.44 37.99 -15.50
C ILE A 272 14.36 38.62 -16.88
N PHE A 273 13.37 39.49 -17.06
CA PHE A 273 13.12 40.22 -18.30
C PHE A 273 13.42 41.71 -18.12
N LYS A 274 13.58 42.43 -19.24
CA LYS A 274 13.71 43.90 -19.22
C LYS A 274 12.37 44.55 -18.91
N LEU A 275 12.40 45.66 -18.18
CA LEU A 275 11.22 46.43 -17.76
C LEU A 275 10.35 46.95 -18.94
N GLN A 276 10.88 46.99 -20.16
CA GLN A 276 10.23 47.56 -21.35
C GLN A 276 9.82 46.54 -22.42
N GLU A 277 10.02 45.23 -22.21
CA GLU A 277 9.63 44.21 -23.20
C GLU A 277 8.44 43.37 -22.69
N GLY A 278 7.41 43.22 -23.53
CA GLY A 278 6.19 42.47 -23.22
C GLY A 278 6.38 40.94 -23.22
N ALA A 279 5.28 40.20 -23.10
CA ALA A 279 5.28 38.73 -23.09
C ALA A 279 6.01 38.16 -24.32
N GLY A 280 6.99 37.27 -24.10
CA GLY A 280 7.85 36.70 -25.16
C GLY A 280 9.25 37.33 -25.27
N ALA A 281 9.59 38.29 -24.41
CA ALA A 281 10.92 38.88 -24.30
C ALA A 281 12.00 37.83 -24.00
N LYS A 282 13.20 38.02 -24.54
CA LYS A 282 14.35 37.16 -24.20
C LYS A 282 14.84 37.51 -22.80
N ALA A 283 15.00 36.50 -21.94
CA ALA A 283 15.51 36.71 -20.59
C ALA A 283 16.93 37.32 -20.63
N ILE A 284 17.18 38.30 -19.77
CA ILE A 284 18.49 38.96 -19.59
C ILE A 284 19.36 38.31 -18.51
N GLY A 285 18.79 37.37 -17.78
CA GLY A 285 19.41 36.61 -16.70
C GLY A 285 18.39 35.73 -16.00
N ALA A 286 18.80 35.05 -14.95
CA ALA A 286 17.90 34.26 -14.13
C ALA A 286 18.28 34.32 -12.65
N VAL A 287 17.28 34.23 -11.77
CA VAL A 287 17.50 34.03 -10.33
C VAL A 287 17.36 32.55 -10.05
N ILE A 288 18.34 31.99 -9.34
CA ILE A 288 18.38 30.61 -8.89
C ILE A 288 18.28 30.62 -7.37
N GLY A 289 17.24 30.00 -6.83
CA GLY A 289 17.14 29.70 -5.40
C GLY A 289 17.37 28.22 -5.18
N ILE A 290 18.31 27.85 -4.30
CA ILE A 290 18.51 26.48 -3.83
C ILE A 290 18.17 26.44 -2.34
N LYS A 291 17.33 25.49 -1.92
CA LYS A 291 17.00 25.30 -0.51
C LYS A 291 17.02 23.83 -0.11
N ILE A 292 17.30 23.60 1.17
CA ILE A 292 17.09 22.31 1.79
C ILE A 292 15.57 22.14 2.02
N VAL A 293 15.06 20.98 1.65
CA VAL A 293 13.67 20.59 1.86
C VAL A 293 13.55 20.08 3.29
N ASP A 294 12.76 20.75 4.10
CA ASP A 294 12.67 20.51 5.53
C ASP A 294 11.23 20.19 5.96
N GLU A 295 10.97 20.37 7.25
CA GLU A 295 9.67 20.16 7.88
C GLU A 295 8.52 20.97 7.26
N ASP A 296 8.78 22.09 6.56
CA ASP A 296 7.71 22.86 5.90
C ASP A 296 7.00 22.04 4.82
N LEU A 297 7.76 21.29 4.00
CA LEU A 297 7.17 20.36 3.04
C LEU A 297 6.58 19.13 3.75
N PHE A 298 7.31 18.54 4.70
CA PHE A 298 6.90 17.27 5.31
C PHE A 298 5.62 17.40 6.15
N LYS A 299 5.40 18.54 6.81
CA LYS A 299 4.16 18.83 7.54
C LYS A 299 2.96 18.91 6.61
N ARG A 300 3.13 19.36 5.36
CA ARG A 300 2.04 19.46 4.38
C ARG A 300 1.55 18.10 3.91
N LEU A 301 2.37 17.06 4.00
CA LEU A 301 1.97 15.68 3.67
C LEU A 301 1.08 15.05 4.75
N LYS A 302 1.21 15.50 6.00
CA LYS A 302 0.38 15.03 7.11
C LYS A 302 -1.02 15.64 7.00
N GLN A 303 -2.04 14.79 7.14
CA GLN A 303 -3.43 15.23 7.14
C GLN A 303 -3.81 15.72 8.55
N PRO A 304 -4.22 16.99 8.73
CA PRO A 304 -4.72 17.46 10.02
C PRO A 304 -6.01 16.72 10.40
N GLY A 305 -6.12 16.34 11.68
CA GLY A 305 -7.29 15.63 12.20
C GLY A 305 -7.45 14.19 11.68
N GLU A 306 -6.38 13.57 11.18
CA GLU A 306 -6.41 12.17 10.74
C GLU A 306 -6.85 11.24 11.89
N LEU A 307 -7.88 10.43 11.62
CA LEU A 307 -8.41 9.46 12.57
C LEU A 307 -7.75 8.08 12.45
N SER A 308 -7.18 7.79 11.28
CA SER A 308 -6.54 6.50 10.99
C SER A 308 -5.09 6.52 11.43
N LYS A 309 -4.67 5.53 12.22
CA LYS A 309 -3.34 5.45 12.84
C LYS A 309 -2.25 5.06 11.84
N THR A 310 -2.61 4.29 10.81
CA THR A 310 -1.68 3.77 9.80
C THR A 310 -1.76 4.53 8.47
N SER A 311 -2.59 5.57 8.40
CA SER A 311 -2.67 6.42 7.21
C SER A 311 -1.38 7.23 7.06
N GLU A 312 -0.79 7.18 5.88
CA GLU A 312 0.45 7.86 5.55
C GLU A 312 0.35 8.48 4.15
N SER A 313 0.95 9.66 3.98
CA SER A 313 1.18 10.25 2.66
C SER A 313 2.67 10.55 2.52
N PHE A 314 3.25 10.17 1.39
CA PHE A 314 4.66 10.40 1.07
C PHE A 314 4.82 10.69 -0.42
N ILE A 315 5.98 11.19 -0.83
CA ILE A 315 6.29 11.45 -2.24
C ILE A 315 7.31 10.41 -2.71
N ALA A 316 7.06 9.84 -3.88
CA ALA A 316 7.99 8.95 -4.55
C ALA A 316 8.22 9.41 -6.00
N ARG A 317 9.36 9.04 -6.56
CA ARG A 317 9.65 9.16 -7.99
C ARG A 317 10.26 7.89 -8.56
N LYS A 318 10.17 7.76 -9.87
CA LYS A 318 10.85 6.70 -10.63
C LYS A 318 12.18 7.21 -11.18
N VAL A 319 13.28 6.53 -10.86
CA VAL A 319 14.61 6.77 -11.46
C VAL A 319 15.12 5.44 -12.03
N GLY A 320 15.09 5.30 -13.35
CA GLY A 320 15.42 4.03 -14.00
C GLY A 320 14.47 2.91 -13.58
N ASN A 321 15.02 1.85 -12.98
CA ASN A 321 14.27 0.72 -12.41
C ASN A 321 14.07 0.83 -10.88
N THR A 322 14.29 2.01 -10.30
CA THR A 322 14.23 2.22 -8.85
C THR A 322 13.13 3.21 -8.48
N VAL A 323 12.38 2.86 -7.45
CA VAL A 323 11.50 3.74 -6.70
C VAL A 323 12.34 4.46 -5.65
N GLU A 324 12.46 5.78 -5.77
CA GLU A 324 13.05 6.61 -4.73
C GLU A 324 11.96 7.24 -3.87
N TYR A 325 12.06 7.08 -2.55
CA TYR A 325 11.19 7.73 -1.59
C TYR A 325 11.81 9.08 -1.21
N LEU A 326 11.14 10.17 -1.55
CA LEU A 326 11.68 11.53 -1.47
C LEU A 326 11.44 12.20 -0.12
N THR A 327 10.56 11.63 0.70
CA THR A 327 10.13 12.18 1.98
C THR A 327 10.35 11.15 3.09
N PRO A 328 10.46 11.58 4.36
CA PRO A 328 10.51 10.65 5.48
C PRO A 328 9.28 9.74 5.50
N LEU A 329 9.49 8.51 5.96
CA LEU A 329 8.47 7.46 6.04
C LEU A 329 8.05 7.20 7.49
N ALA A 330 6.88 6.59 7.67
CA ALA A 330 6.32 6.25 8.98
C ALA A 330 7.17 5.23 9.77
N ASP A 331 8.04 4.46 9.10
CA ASP A 331 9.00 3.56 9.76
C ASP A 331 10.24 4.28 10.32
N GLY A 332 10.32 5.61 10.17
CA GLY A 332 11.44 6.43 10.63
C GLY A 332 12.56 6.60 9.61
N SER A 333 12.46 5.95 8.43
CA SER A 333 13.41 6.17 7.33
C SER A 333 13.40 7.65 6.92
N LYS A 334 14.58 8.25 6.77
CA LYS A 334 14.75 9.62 6.27
C LYS A 334 14.50 9.69 4.76
N ALA A 335 14.37 10.92 4.25
CA ALA A 335 14.29 11.17 2.81
C ALA A 335 15.46 10.51 2.07
N PHE A 336 15.16 9.81 0.97
CA PHE A 336 16.09 9.04 0.14
C PHE A 336 16.86 7.89 0.82
N GLU A 337 16.52 7.54 2.05
CA GLU A 337 17.14 6.39 2.74
C GLU A 337 16.57 5.08 2.18
N ARG A 338 15.25 5.05 1.94
CA ARG A 338 14.58 3.90 1.33
C ARG A 338 14.60 3.99 -0.19
N GLN A 339 14.95 2.88 -0.82
CA GLN A 339 14.81 2.66 -2.25
C GLN A 339 14.30 1.24 -2.49
N MET A 340 13.45 1.05 -3.48
CA MET A 340 12.88 -0.25 -3.83
C MET A 340 12.96 -0.44 -5.35
N ALA A 341 13.04 -1.69 -5.83
CA ALA A 341 13.04 -1.95 -7.26
C ALA A 341 11.61 -1.81 -7.82
N MET A 342 11.46 -1.22 -9.00
CA MET A 342 10.16 -1.03 -9.66
C MET A 342 9.48 -2.35 -10.02
N ASP A 343 10.25 -3.41 -10.25
CA ASP A 343 9.80 -4.77 -10.55
C ASP A 343 9.44 -5.59 -9.29
N THR A 344 9.56 -5.00 -8.09
CA THR A 344 9.15 -5.65 -6.84
C THR A 344 7.66 -6.01 -6.94
N PRO A 345 7.30 -7.31 -6.82
CA PRO A 345 5.92 -7.74 -6.94
C PRO A 345 5.01 -7.06 -5.94
N ASP A 346 3.87 -6.58 -6.42
CA ASP A 346 2.83 -5.93 -5.61
C ASP A 346 3.28 -4.70 -4.81
N LEU A 347 4.39 -4.06 -5.15
CA LEU A 347 4.83 -2.84 -4.48
C LEU A 347 3.85 -1.67 -4.74
N ALA A 348 3.31 -1.11 -3.66
CA ALA A 348 2.34 -0.02 -3.69
C ALA A 348 2.92 1.24 -4.36
N ALA A 349 4.18 1.57 -4.09
CA ALA A 349 4.83 2.72 -4.68
C ALA A 349 5.12 2.54 -6.18
N ALA A 350 5.49 1.33 -6.62
CA ALA A 350 5.66 1.04 -8.05
C ALA A 350 4.33 1.16 -8.79
N TYR A 351 3.25 0.57 -8.25
CA TYR A 351 1.90 0.72 -8.79
C TYR A 351 1.48 2.20 -8.88
N ALA A 352 1.72 2.97 -7.82
CA ALA A 352 1.37 4.39 -7.76
C ALA A 352 2.08 5.22 -8.83
N LEU A 353 3.34 4.88 -9.16
CA LEU A 353 4.16 5.55 -10.18
C LEU A 353 3.79 5.13 -11.61
N GLU A 354 3.36 3.89 -11.83
CA GLU A 354 2.94 3.42 -13.16
C GLU A 354 1.50 3.82 -13.52
N LYS A 355 0.60 3.77 -12.54
CA LYS A 355 -0.83 4.07 -12.70
C LYS A 355 -1.24 5.18 -11.76
N THR A 356 -0.74 6.38 -12.05
CA THR A 356 -1.07 7.58 -11.28
C THR A 356 -2.58 7.83 -11.26
N GLY A 357 -3.14 8.09 -10.07
CA GLY A 357 -4.59 8.24 -9.88
C GLY A 357 -5.34 6.93 -9.60
N GLY A 358 -4.67 5.77 -9.79
CA GLY A 358 -5.23 4.46 -9.52
C GLY A 358 -5.52 4.23 -8.03
N PHE A 359 -6.39 3.26 -7.77
CA PHE A 359 -6.61 2.69 -6.45
C PHE A 359 -6.38 1.19 -6.51
N ALA A 360 -5.65 0.63 -5.55
CA ALA A 360 -5.43 -0.81 -5.47
C ALA A 360 -5.09 -1.25 -4.04
N GLN A 361 -5.26 -2.53 -3.77
CA GLN A 361 -4.66 -3.21 -2.62
C GLN A 361 -3.30 -3.76 -3.05
N LYS A 362 -2.24 -3.34 -2.35
CA LYS A 362 -0.83 -3.63 -2.65
C LYS A 362 -0.05 -3.80 -1.35
N ARG A 363 1.25 -4.05 -1.45
CA ARG A 363 2.17 -4.13 -0.31
C ARG A 363 3.00 -2.86 -0.20
N ASP A 364 3.12 -2.32 1.00
CA ASP A 364 3.97 -1.17 1.23
C ASP A 364 5.47 -1.54 1.31
N TYR A 365 6.31 -0.53 1.56
CA TYR A 365 7.75 -0.71 1.74
C TYR A 365 8.12 -1.58 2.96
N ALA A 366 7.20 -1.77 3.91
CA ALA A 366 7.36 -2.64 5.07
C ALA A 366 6.79 -4.06 4.84
N GLY A 367 6.21 -4.32 3.65
CA GLY A 367 5.61 -5.59 3.28
C GLY A 367 4.16 -5.79 3.77
N ALA A 368 3.57 -4.79 4.43
CA ALA A 368 2.21 -4.84 4.93
C ALA A 368 1.19 -4.60 3.80
N GLU A 369 0.02 -5.25 3.88
CA GLU A 369 -1.05 -5.01 2.91
C GLU A 369 -1.73 -3.66 3.17
N VAL A 370 -1.78 -2.84 2.12
CA VAL A 370 -2.27 -1.47 2.17
C VAL A 370 -3.21 -1.19 1.01
N LEU A 371 -4.22 -0.37 1.29
CA LEU A 371 -4.98 0.32 0.26
C LEU A 371 -4.19 1.56 -0.13
N VAL A 372 -3.85 1.68 -1.41
CA VAL A 372 -3.03 2.78 -1.94
C VAL A 372 -3.77 3.55 -3.02
N THR A 373 -3.59 4.87 -3.03
CA THR A 373 -3.92 5.75 -4.15
C THR A 373 -2.80 6.75 -4.38
N SER A 374 -2.77 7.36 -5.56
CA SER A 374 -1.72 8.32 -5.92
C SER A 374 -2.23 9.53 -6.68
N ARG A 375 -1.45 10.60 -6.68
CA ARG A 375 -1.70 11.85 -7.43
C ARG A 375 -0.40 12.40 -7.99
N SER A 376 -0.45 12.90 -9.22
CA SER A 376 0.66 13.65 -9.82
C SER A 376 0.75 15.05 -9.21
N ILE A 377 1.96 15.55 -9.06
CA ILE A 377 2.22 16.95 -8.70
C ILE A 377 2.41 17.74 -9.99
N ALA A 378 1.63 18.80 -10.19
CA ALA A 378 1.58 19.52 -11.46
C ALA A 378 2.86 20.32 -11.71
N ASN A 379 3.36 21.01 -10.67
CA ASN A 379 4.54 21.85 -10.78
C ASN A 379 5.86 21.05 -10.81
N VAL A 380 5.82 19.75 -10.47
CA VAL A 380 6.98 18.86 -10.45
C VAL A 380 6.57 17.49 -11.01
N PRO A 381 6.56 17.32 -12.35
CA PRO A 381 5.97 16.13 -12.98
C PRO A 381 6.65 14.80 -12.65
N SER A 382 7.90 14.82 -12.16
CA SER A 382 8.60 13.63 -11.68
C SER A 382 8.04 13.09 -10.36
N TRP A 383 7.28 13.90 -9.62
CA TRP A 383 6.76 13.54 -8.30
C TRP A 383 5.37 12.92 -8.39
N VAL A 384 5.22 11.83 -7.66
CA VAL A 384 3.92 11.22 -7.38
C VAL A 384 3.72 11.20 -5.87
N LEU A 385 2.65 11.86 -5.42
CA LEU A 385 2.17 11.75 -4.06
C LEU A 385 1.44 10.42 -3.91
N VAL A 386 1.89 9.60 -2.98
CA VAL A 386 1.32 8.30 -2.66
C VAL A 386 0.66 8.41 -1.30
N ARG A 387 -0.59 8.00 -1.21
CA ARG A 387 -1.32 7.88 0.05
C ARG A 387 -1.72 6.45 0.28
N LYS A 388 -1.46 5.95 1.48
CA LYS A 388 -1.80 4.58 1.88
C LYS A 388 -2.44 4.52 3.26
N VAL A 389 -3.13 3.41 3.51
CA VAL A 389 -3.61 2.98 4.83
C VAL A 389 -3.55 1.45 4.87
N THR A 390 -3.27 0.86 6.03
CA THR A 390 -3.26 -0.61 6.12
C THR A 390 -4.65 -1.18 5.88
N THR A 391 -4.72 -2.30 5.15
CA THR A 391 -5.98 -2.96 4.85
C THR A 391 -6.66 -3.47 6.12
N GLU A 392 -5.87 -3.92 7.10
CA GLU A 392 -6.37 -4.33 8.42
C GLU A 392 -7.13 -3.21 9.12
N GLU A 393 -6.53 -2.01 9.22
CA GLU A 393 -7.22 -0.87 9.85
C GLU A 393 -8.42 -0.40 9.02
N ALA A 394 -8.25 -0.31 7.71
CA ALA A 394 -9.30 0.18 6.82
C ALA A 394 -10.56 -0.71 6.89
N LEU A 395 -10.38 -2.02 6.90
CA LEU A 395 -11.48 -2.98 6.85
C LEU A 395 -11.86 -3.57 8.22
N ALA A 396 -11.16 -3.21 9.31
CA ALA A 396 -11.38 -3.76 10.65
C ALA A 396 -12.84 -3.69 11.12
N SER A 397 -13.50 -2.54 10.92
CA SER A 397 -14.86 -2.33 11.41
C SER A 397 -15.88 -3.20 10.68
N THR A 398 -15.63 -3.47 9.39
CA THR A 398 -16.48 -4.29 8.53
C THR A 398 -16.22 -5.76 8.79
N GLU A 399 -14.96 -6.18 8.91
CA GLU A 399 -14.61 -7.56 9.24
C GLU A 399 -15.18 -7.98 10.61
N THR A 400 -15.14 -7.10 11.60
CA THR A 400 -15.73 -7.36 12.93
C THR A 400 -17.23 -7.55 12.87
N ARG A 401 -17.95 -6.66 12.14
CA ARG A 401 -19.39 -6.76 11.95
C ARG A 401 -19.77 -8.03 11.19
N LEU A 402 -19.12 -8.30 10.06
CA LEU A 402 -19.37 -9.48 9.25
C LEU A 402 -19.12 -10.78 10.02
N ARG A 403 -18.03 -10.86 10.78
CA ARG A 403 -17.73 -12.01 11.65
C ARG A 403 -18.79 -12.19 12.73
N THR A 404 -19.23 -11.12 13.38
CA THR A 404 -20.26 -11.18 14.42
C THR A 404 -21.60 -11.63 13.83
N THR A 405 -22.02 -11.05 12.70
CA THR A 405 -23.24 -11.45 11.99
C THR A 405 -23.18 -12.91 11.55
N LEU A 406 -22.04 -13.37 11.02
CA LEU A 406 -21.84 -14.77 10.64
C LEU A 406 -21.98 -15.71 11.84
N ILE A 407 -21.33 -15.40 12.97
CA ILE A 407 -21.42 -16.21 14.19
C ILE A 407 -22.87 -16.29 14.68
N VAL A 408 -23.57 -15.15 14.76
CA VAL A 408 -24.97 -15.12 15.19
C VAL A 408 -25.87 -15.91 14.23
N LEU A 409 -25.67 -15.77 12.92
CA LEU A 409 -26.43 -16.50 11.91
C LEU A 409 -26.20 -18.02 12.00
N LEU A 410 -24.94 -18.44 12.17
CA LEU A 410 -24.61 -19.86 12.38
C LEU A 410 -25.20 -20.40 13.69
N LEU A 411 -25.24 -19.60 14.76
CA LEU A 411 -25.89 -19.99 16.01
C LEU A 411 -27.40 -20.14 15.86
N ILE A 412 -28.07 -19.25 15.12
CA ILE A 412 -29.51 -19.36 14.81
C ILE A 412 -29.79 -20.64 14.02
N ILE A 413 -29.01 -20.90 12.96
CA ILE A 413 -29.15 -22.11 12.14
C ILE A 413 -28.90 -23.37 12.96
N GLY A 414 -27.85 -23.37 13.79
CA GLY A 414 -27.55 -24.46 14.71
C GLY A 414 -28.70 -24.70 15.69
N GLY A 415 -29.25 -23.64 16.28
CA GLY A 415 -30.39 -23.72 17.21
C GLY A 415 -31.66 -24.24 16.56
N VAL A 416 -31.99 -23.78 15.34
CA VAL A 416 -33.13 -24.30 14.56
C VAL A 416 -32.91 -25.77 14.22
N SER A 417 -31.70 -26.16 13.81
CA SER A 417 -31.36 -27.54 13.47
C SER A 417 -31.50 -28.47 14.68
N VAL A 418 -30.99 -28.05 15.85
CA VAL A 418 -31.15 -28.80 17.12
C VAL A 418 -32.62 -28.92 17.51
N SER A 419 -33.41 -27.85 17.36
CA SER A 419 -34.84 -27.85 17.66
C SER A 419 -35.60 -28.81 16.74
N PHE A 420 -35.30 -28.79 15.44
CA PHE A 420 -35.89 -29.70 14.46
C PHE A 420 -35.55 -31.16 14.75
N PHE A 421 -34.28 -31.43 15.11
CA PHE A 421 -33.83 -32.76 15.51
C PHE A 421 -34.52 -33.23 16.80
N ALA A 422 -34.69 -32.35 17.78
CA ALA A 422 -35.40 -32.65 19.03
C ALA A 422 -36.86 -33.01 18.77
N VAL A 423 -37.56 -32.29 17.89
CA VAL A 423 -38.95 -32.61 17.49
C VAL A 423 -39.03 -33.95 16.77
N TRP A 424 -38.10 -34.24 15.85
CA TRP A 424 -38.04 -35.53 15.17
C TRP A 424 -37.78 -36.69 16.14
N ALA A 425 -36.83 -36.53 17.07
CA ALA A 425 -36.52 -37.52 18.09
C ALA A 425 -37.72 -37.74 19.03
N HIS A 426 -38.41 -36.68 19.43
CA HIS A 426 -39.61 -36.77 20.25
C HIS A 426 -40.74 -37.50 19.51
N GLY A 427 -41.04 -37.14 18.27
CA GLY A 427 -42.06 -37.80 17.45
C GLY A 427 -41.74 -39.27 17.10
N ALA A 428 -40.46 -39.62 16.97
CA ALA A 428 -40.02 -41.01 16.87
C ALA A 428 -40.22 -41.76 18.20
N SER A 429 -39.94 -41.12 19.33
CA SER A 429 -40.09 -41.72 20.67
C SER A 429 -41.55 -42.01 21.04
N VAL A 430 -42.49 -41.13 20.66
CA VAL A 430 -43.92 -41.32 20.94
C VAL A 430 -44.47 -42.54 20.18
N ARG A 431 -44.07 -42.71 18.91
CA ARG A 431 -44.45 -43.90 18.12
C ARG A 431 -43.87 -45.20 18.69
N ALA A 432 -42.64 -45.16 19.20
CA ALA A 432 -42.05 -46.32 19.86
C ALA A 432 -42.80 -46.71 21.15
N LYS A 433 -43.29 -45.73 21.92
CA LYS A 433 -44.10 -45.97 23.13
C LYS A 433 -45.46 -46.58 22.79
N GLN A 434 -46.14 -46.11 21.74
CA GLN A 434 -47.41 -46.69 21.28
C GLN A 434 -47.24 -48.15 20.83
N ALA A 435 -46.21 -48.45 20.03
CA ALA A 435 -45.94 -49.83 19.60
C ALA A 435 -45.69 -50.79 20.78
N MET A 436 -45.04 -50.32 21.86
CA MET A 436 -44.85 -51.13 23.07
C MET A 436 -46.15 -51.33 23.86
N ALA A 437 -47.04 -50.33 23.89
CA ALA A 437 -48.35 -50.47 24.53
C ALA A 437 -49.20 -51.52 23.79
N ASP A 438 -49.20 -51.46 22.46
CA ASP A 438 -49.91 -52.43 21.63
C ASP A 438 -49.34 -53.85 21.78
N MET A 439 -48.01 -53.99 21.87
CA MET A 439 -47.37 -55.29 22.17
C MET A 439 -47.75 -55.83 23.55
N LYS A 440 -47.85 -54.97 24.58
CA LYS A 440 -48.29 -55.41 25.92
C LYS A 440 -49.72 -55.94 25.88
N VAL A 441 -50.64 -55.24 25.22
CA VAL A 441 -52.03 -55.69 25.07
C VAL A 441 -52.11 -57.00 24.28
N ALA A 442 -51.31 -57.15 23.22
CA ALA A 442 -51.24 -58.39 22.45
C ALA A 442 -50.69 -59.56 23.29
N LEU A 443 -49.64 -59.34 24.07
CA LEU A 443 -49.06 -60.34 24.98
C LEU A 443 -50.04 -60.74 26.09
N GLU A 444 -50.78 -59.79 26.65
CA GLU A 444 -51.78 -60.06 27.68
C GLU A 444 -52.96 -60.88 27.11
N ARG A 445 -53.44 -60.53 25.91
CA ARG A 445 -54.46 -61.32 25.20
C ARG A 445 -53.96 -62.74 24.90
N PHE A 446 -52.71 -62.88 24.46
CA PHE A 446 -52.10 -64.19 24.20
C PHE A 446 -51.99 -65.02 25.47
N SER A 447 -51.53 -64.43 26.58
CA SER A 447 -51.45 -65.07 27.90
C SER A 447 -52.82 -65.52 28.43
N ASN A 448 -53.85 -64.68 28.26
CA ASN A 448 -55.21 -65.04 28.67
C ASN A 448 -55.79 -66.16 27.80
N MET A 449 -55.53 -66.14 26.49
CA MET A 449 -55.94 -67.22 25.59
C MET A 449 -55.23 -68.53 25.92
N SER A 450 -53.91 -68.51 26.18
CA SER A 450 -53.16 -69.72 26.52
C SER A 450 -53.63 -70.32 27.85
N LYS A 451 -53.94 -69.49 28.85
CA LYS A 451 -54.55 -69.94 30.11
C LYS A 451 -55.92 -70.56 29.89
N PHE A 452 -56.77 -69.94 29.07
CA PHE A 452 -58.08 -70.49 28.72
C PHE A 452 -57.93 -71.84 28.00
N MET A 453 -57.04 -71.93 27.02
CA MET A 453 -56.74 -73.19 26.34
C MET A 453 -56.29 -74.27 27.32
N LYS A 454 -55.36 -73.96 28.25
CA LYS A 454 -54.90 -74.91 29.28
C LYS A 454 -56.06 -75.40 30.16
N VAL A 455 -56.92 -74.51 30.65
CA VAL A 455 -58.10 -74.89 31.46
C VAL A 455 -59.07 -75.80 30.69
N VAL A 456 -59.34 -75.47 29.42
CA VAL A 456 -60.24 -76.27 28.57
C VAL A 456 -59.65 -77.65 28.29
N THR A 457 -58.36 -77.73 27.96
CA THR A 457 -57.70 -79.02 27.66
C THR A 457 -57.47 -79.86 28.91
N ASP A 458 -57.25 -79.25 30.07
CA ASP A 458 -57.07 -79.96 31.35
C ASP A 458 -58.37 -80.61 31.82
N SER A 459 -59.50 -80.07 31.39
CA SER A 459 -60.84 -80.60 31.68
C SER A 459 -61.25 -81.75 30.74
N GLN A 460 -60.47 -82.03 29.68
CA GLN A 460 -60.72 -83.17 28.80
C GLN A 460 -60.13 -84.46 29.41
N PRO A 461 -60.78 -85.62 29.24
CA PRO A 461 -60.26 -86.89 29.74
C PRO A 461 -59.10 -87.46 28.89
N THR A 462 -58.85 -86.91 27.71
CA THR A 462 -57.80 -87.36 26.77
C THR A 462 -56.47 -86.66 27.03
N GLU A 463 -55.37 -87.39 26.84
CA GLU A 463 -54.02 -86.83 26.83
C GLU A 463 -53.82 -85.96 25.57
N ILE A 464 -53.52 -84.67 25.76
CA ILE A 464 -53.32 -83.71 24.67
C ILE A 464 -51.93 -83.11 24.82
N VAL A 465 -51.10 -83.30 23.80
CA VAL A 465 -49.75 -82.75 23.72
C VAL A 465 -49.55 -82.09 22.35
N ALA A 466 -48.79 -81.00 22.32
CA ALA A 466 -48.29 -80.42 21.08
C ALA A 466 -46.77 -80.46 21.11
N VAL A 467 -46.15 -80.79 19.98
CA VAL A 467 -44.70 -80.82 19.81
C VAL A 467 -44.30 -79.95 18.63
N ASP A 468 -43.09 -79.39 18.68
CA ASP A 468 -42.53 -78.67 17.54
C ASP A 468 -41.96 -79.61 16.46
N GLY A 469 -41.42 -79.04 15.39
CA GLY A 469 -40.79 -79.78 14.29
C GLY A 469 -39.58 -80.63 14.71
N ASN A 470 -39.04 -80.41 15.91
CA ASN A 470 -37.94 -81.18 16.50
C ASN A 470 -38.43 -82.18 17.56
N THR A 471 -39.73 -82.50 17.61
CA THR A 471 -40.36 -83.43 18.57
C THR A 471 -40.23 -83.01 20.05
N THR A 472 -40.08 -81.71 20.30
CA THR A 472 -40.00 -81.13 21.64
C THR A 472 -41.38 -80.67 22.09
N TYR A 473 -41.79 -80.98 23.33
CA TYR A 473 -43.09 -80.54 23.85
C TYR A 473 -43.20 -79.01 23.90
N THR A 474 -44.21 -78.49 23.21
CA THR A 474 -44.61 -77.07 23.22
C THR A 474 -45.94 -76.84 23.93
N PHE A 475 -46.64 -77.91 24.30
CA PHE A 475 -47.83 -77.90 25.14
C PHE A 475 -48.11 -79.29 25.70
N ALA A 476 -48.59 -79.39 26.94
CA ALA A 476 -49.14 -80.61 27.53
C ALA A 476 -50.28 -80.26 28.50
N ASN A 477 -51.36 -81.02 28.47
CA ASN A 477 -52.47 -80.88 29.42
C ASN A 477 -52.26 -81.74 30.69
N ALA A 478 -53.04 -81.47 31.75
CA ALA A 478 -52.93 -82.15 33.04
C ALA A 478 -53.11 -83.68 32.99
N PRO A 479 -54.02 -84.26 32.17
CA PRO A 479 -54.03 -85.70 31.92
C PRO A 479 -52.70 -86.26 31.37
N ALA A 480 -52.10 -85.62 30.35
CA ALA A 480 -50.82 -86.06 29.78
C ALA A 480 -49.67 -85.99 30.79
N ALA A 481 -49.63 -84.93 31.61
CA ALA A 481 -48.67 -84.79 32.70
C ALA A 481 -48.80 -85.90 33.75
N ARG A 482 -50.03 -86.22 34.16
CA ARG A 482 -50.30 -87.33 35.11
C ARG A 482 -49.90 -88.69 34.56
N ALA A 483 -50.12 -88.93 33.26
CA ALA A 483 -49.72 -90.17 32.61
C ALA A 483 -48.20 -90.32 32.52
N ALA A 484 -47.49 -89.22 32.20
CA ALA A 484 -46.04 -89.19 32.15
C ALA A 484 -45.35 -89.16 33.53
N GLY A 485 -46.10 -88.93 34.61
CA GLY A 485 -45.58 -88.89 35.98
C GLY A 485 -44.71 -87.67 36.29
N ILE A 486 -44.77 -86.62 35.46
CA ILE A 486 -44.04 -85.36 35.63
C ILE A 486 -44.97 -84.16 35.43
N ASP A 487 -44.65 -83.02 36.06
CA ASP A 487 -45.49 -81.83 35.96
C ASP A 487 -45.56 -81.29 34.52
N ALA A 488 -46.72 -80.75 34.12
CA ALA A 488 -46.95 -80.24 32.77
C ALA A 488 -45.95 -79.14 32.38
N ASP A 489 -45.54 -78.29 33.32
CA ASP A 489 -44.58 -77.21 33.04
C ASP A 489 -43.15 -77.77 32.91
N ASP A 490 -42.86 -78.91 33.56
CA ASP A 490 -41.58 -79.63 33.44
C ASP A 490 -41.49 -80.48 32.17
N MET A 491 -42.61 -80.76 31.49
CA MET A 491 -42.62 -81.41 30.17
C MET A 491 -42.20 -80.43 29.06
N MET A 492 -42.48 -79.14 29.23
CA MET A 492 -42.24 -78.10 28.22
C MET A 492 -40.75 -77.99 27.88
N GLY A 493 -40.41 -78.03 26.58
CA GLY A 493 -39.02 -77.94 26.12
C GLY A 493 -38.23 -79.25 26.21
N LYS A 494 -38.83 -80.35 26.67
CA LYS A 494 -38.21 -81.69 26.63
C LYS A 494 -38.62 -82.45 25.38
N SER A 495 -37.77 -83.35 24.88
CA SER A 495 -38.11 -84.20 23.74
C SER A 495 -39.07 -85.32 24.16
N MET A 496 -39.93 -85.78 23.25
CA MET A 496 -40.86 -86.89 23.55
C MET A 496 -40.17 -88.12 24.12
N ALA A 497 -39.03 -88.51 23.54
CA ALA A 497 -38.25 -89.67 23.99
C ALA A 497 -37.77 -89.54 25.45
N SER A 498 -37.55 -88.31 25.94
CA SER A 498 -37.09 -88.07 27.31
C SER A 498 -38.20 -88.14 28.37
N VAL A 499 -39.47 -88.02 27.95
CA VAL A 499 -40.63 -87.99 28.86
C VAL A 499 -41.44 -89.28 28.80
N MET A 500 -41.62 -89.85 27.61
CA MET A 500 -42.42 -91.06 27.40
C MET A 500 -41.59 -92.35 27.40
N GLY A 501 -40.25 -92.23 27.39
CA GLY A 501 -39.34 -93.36 27.17
C GLY A 501 -39.11 -93.66 25.68
N PRO A 502 -38.14 -94.53 25.35
CA PRO A 502 -37.80 -94.91 23.98
C PRO A 502 -38.88 -95.73 23.27
#